data_AF-A0A7C2YMX3-F1
#
_entry.id   AF-A0A7C2YMX3-F1
#
_cell.length_a   1.000
_cell.length_b   1.000
_cell.length_c   1.000
_cell.angle_alpha   90.00
_cell.angle_beta   90.00
_cell.angle_gamma   90.00
#
_symmetry.space_group_name_H-M   'P 1'
#
loop_
_entity.id
_entity.type
_entity.pdbx_description
1 polymer ?
#
loop_
_entity_poly.entity_id
_entity_poly.type
_entity_poly.pdbx_seq_one_letter_code
_entity_poly.pdbx_strand_id
1 'polypeptide(L)'
;MMQSGCPGDSSVAERVTVWQCIGCGRIEAPQPCIGVCQDRKVEMVYAADYAAVVAQLGHARAQGEALAAVVRQLAHTNPRPGECEHTYRALQARARGVLERLADTISQPV
;
A
#
# COMPACT_ATOMS: atom_id res chain seq x y z
N MET A 1 -21.44 11.92 -30.46
CA MET A 1 -20.50 12.78 -29.72
C MET A 1 -19.76 11.90 -28.74
N MET A 2 -18.43 12.00 -28.76
CA MET A 2 -17.50 10.94 -28.38
C MET A 2 -17.43 10.72 -26.87
N GLN A 3 -17.68 9.47 -26.46
CA GLN A 3 -17.22 8.93 -25.18
C GLN A 3 -15.73 8.63 -25.34
N SER A 4 -14.89 9.60 -25.02
CA SER A 4 -13.44 9.39 -24.90
C SER A 4 -13.15 9.10 -23.43
N GLY A 5 -13.13 7.81 -23.08
CA GLY A 5 -12.53 7.35 -21.83
C GLY A 5 -11.03 7.68 -21.85
N CYS A 6 -10.58 8.46 -20.88
CA CYS A 6 -9.16 8.71 -20.67
C CYS A 6 -8.51 7.47 -20.02
N PRO A 7 -7.29 7.09 -20.42
CA PRO A 7 -6.61 5.94 -19.85
C PRO A 7 -6.11 6.31 -18.46
N GLY A 8 -6.75 5.77 -17.43
CA GLY A 8 -6.21 5.77 -16.08
C GLY A 8 -4.98 4.87 -16.05
N ASP A 9 -3.80 5.47 -15.90
CA ASP A 9 -2.60 4.76 -15.46
C ASP A 9 -2.88 4.28 -14.03
N SER A 10 -3.11 2.97 -13.88
CA SER A 10 -3.50 2.31 -12.64
C SER A 10 -2.48 2.42 -11.50
N SER A 11 -1.37 3.16 -11.68
CA SER A 11 -0.30 3.32 -10.70
C SER A 11 -0.33 4.67 -9.95
N VAL A 12 -1.12 5.66 -10.37
CA VAL A 12 -1.18 6.97 -9.71
C VAL A 12 -2.63 7.38 -9.46
N ALA A 13 -3.01 7.49 -8.18
CA ALA A 13 -4.33 7.99 -7.79
C ALA A 13 -4.54 9.42 -8.33
N GLU A 14 -5.57 9.60 -9.16
CA GLU A 14 -5.85 10.89 -9.78
C GLU A 14 -6.34 11.88 -8.71
N ARG A 15 -5.70 13.05 -8.67
CA ARG A 15 -6.08 14.13 -7.75
C ARG A 15 -7.06 15.07 -8.42
N VAL A 16 -8.21 15.26 -7.79
CA VAL A 16 -9.22 16.24 -8.21
C VAL A 16 -9.20 17.41 -7.23
N THR A 17 -9.20 18.63 -7.76
CA THR A 17 -9.36 19.83 -6.95
C THR A 17 -10.84 20.12 -6.74
N VAL A 18 -11.26 20.25 -5.49
CA VAL A 18 -12.63 20.64 -5.12
C VAL A 18 -12.63 21.82 -4.16
N TRP A 19 -13.78 22.48 -4.04
CA TRP A 19 -14.02 23.48 -3.00
C TRP A 19 -14.65 22.82 -1.78
N GLN A 20 -14.04 22.99 -0.62
CA GLN A 20 -14.54 22.50 0.66
C GLN A 20 -14.74 23.65 1.65
N CYS A 21 -15.90 23.72 2.31
CA CYS A 21 -16.11 24.66 3.41
C CYS A 21 -15.25 24.26 4.61
N ILE A 22 -14.43 25.18 5.12
CA ILE A 22 -13.55 24.94 6.27
C ILE A 22 -14.30 24.82 7.61
N GLY A 23 -15.56 25.28 7.66
CA GLY A 23 -16.39 25.22 8.87
C GLY A 23 -17.17 23.91 9.02
N CYS A 24 -17.83 23.45 7.95
CA CYS A 24 -18.70 22.28 7.99
C CYS A 24 -18.25 21.10 7.11
N GLY A 25 -17.16 21.24 6.34
CA GLY A 25 -16.61 20.17 5.52
C GLY A 25 -17.38 19.86 4.22
N ARG A 26 -18.41 20.65 3.87
CA ARG A 26 -19.22 20.48 2.64
C ARG A 26 -18.37 20.59 1.38
N ILE A 27 -18.57 19.66 0.45
CA ILE A 27 -18.02 19.64 -0.92
C ILE A 27 -19.23 19.82 -1.87
N GLU A 28 -19.18 20.78 -2.80
CA GLU A 28 -20.33 21.38 -3.52
C GLU A 28 -21.60 20.51 -3.71
N ALA A 29 -22.71 20.93 -3.08
CA ALA A 29 -24.10 20.50 -3.30
C ALA A 29 -25.09 21.60 -2.82
N PRO A 30 -26.33 21.68 -3.33
CA PRO A 30 -27.23 22.86 -3.25
C PRO A 30 -27.98 23.00 -1.91
N GLN A 31 -27.36 22.63 -0.79
CA GLN A 31 -27.91 22.89 0.54
C GLN A 31 -27.57 24.34 0.93
N PRO A 32 -28.54 25.13 1.45
CA PRO A 32 -28.32 26.54 1.77
C PRO A 32 -27.22 26.70 2.82
N CYS A 33 -26.17 27.42 2.43
CA CYS A 33 -25.08 27.79 3.33
C CYS A 33 -25.56 28.88 4.28
N ILE A 34 -25.36 28.71 5.59
CA ILE A 34 -25.76 29.67 6.64
C ILE A 34 -24.84 30.91 6.74
N GLY A 35 -24.05 31.19 5.69
CA GLY A 35 -23.31 32.46 5.55
C GLY A 35 -22.02 32.60 6.37
N VAL A 36 -21.56 31.55 7.05
CA VAL A 36 -20.31 31.57 7.87
C VAL A 36 -19.19 30.69 7.30
N CYS A 37 -19.45 29.99 6.20
CA CYS A 37 -18.46 29.13 5.54
C CYS A 37 -17.51 29.96 4.67
N GLN A 38 -16.21 29.76 4.87
CA GLN A 38 -15.19 30.09 3.86
C GLN A 38 -14.82 28.79 3.13
N ASP A 39 -14.81 28.83 1.81
CA ASP A 39 -14.42 27.68 0.99
C ASP A 39 -12.93 27.75 0.67
N ARG A 40 -12.25 26.60 0.75
CA ARG A 40 -10.85 26.44 0.37
C ARG A 40 -10.73 25.38 -0.72
N LYS A 41 -9.84 25.62 -1.68
CA LYS A 41 -9.42 24.58 -2.63
C LYS A 41 -8.67 23.48 -1.89
N VAL A 42 -9.15 22.25 -2.01
CA VAL A 42 -8.51 21.05 -1.46
C VAL A 42 -8.32 20.03 -2.58
N GLU A 43 -7.29 19.19 -2.44
CA GLU A 43 -7.08 18.04 -3.33
C GLU A 43 -7.73 16.81 -2.69
N MET A 44 -8.47 16.05 -3.50
CA MET A 44 -9.07 14.77 -3.11
C MET A 44 -8.69 13.70 -4.12
N VAL A 45 -8.72 12.45 -3.67
CA VAL A 45 -8.62 11.26 -4.52
C VAL A 45 -9.91 10.46 -4.38
N TYR A 46 -10.21 9.61 -5.36
CA TYR A 46 -11.35 8.71 -5.22
C TYR A 46 -11.10 7.73 -4.08
N ALA A 47 -12.16 7.41 -3.33
CA ALA A 47 -12.08 6.48 -2.21
C ALA A 47 -11.60 5.08 -2.65
N ALA A 48 -11.94 4.66 -3.87
CA ALA A 48 -11.47 3.42 -4.47
C ALA A 48 -9.94 3.42 -4.64
N ASP A 49 -9.37 4.51 -5.16
CA ASP A 49 -7.93 4.64 -5.34
C ASP A 49 -7.20 4.66 -3.99
N TYR A 50 -7.75 5.38 -3.00
CA TYR A 50 -7.21 5.36 -1.64
C TYR A 50 -7.23 3.96 -1.04
N ALA A 51 -8.35 3.23 -1.16
CA ALA A 51 -8.48 1.87 -0.66
C ALA A 51 -7.49 0.92 -1.33
N ALA A 52 -7.31 1.03 -2.65
CA ALA A 52 -6.34 0.24 -3.41
C ALA A 52 -4.90 0.50 -2.93
N VAL A 53 -4.51 1.76 -2.75
CA VAL A 53 -3.18 2.13 -2.24
C VAL A 53 -2.97 1.63 -0.81
N VAL A 54 -3.98 1.72 0.07
CA VAL A 54 -3.90 1.21 1.45
C VAL A 54 -3.71 -0.31 1.45
N ALA A 55 -4.44 -1.03 0.60
CA ALA A 55 -4.28 -2.48 0.45
C ALA A 55 -2.86 -2.83 -0.04
N GLN A 56 -2.40 -2.20 -1.13
CA GLN A 56 -1.05 -2.40 -1.67
C GLN A 56 0.04 -2.07 -0.64
N LEU A 57 -0.11 -0.99 0.13
CA LEU A 57 0.81 -0.64 1.21
C LEU A 57 0.82 -1.70 2.33
N GLY A 58 -0.35 -2.22 2.69
CA GLY A 58 -0.48 -3.32 3.64
C GLY A 58 0.27 -4.56 3.17
N HIS A 59 0.10 -4.95 1.91
CA HIS A 59 0.84 -6.05 1.30
C HIS A 59 2.35 -5.79 1.32
N ALA A 60 2.81 -4.64 0.80
CA ALA A 60 4.24 -4.31 0.76
C ALA A 60 4.89 -4.33 2.15
N ARG A 61 4.20 -3.83 3.19
CA ARG A 61 4.67 -3.89 4.58
C ARG A 61 4.80 -5.33 5.07
N ALA A 62 3.77 -6.16 4.86
CA ALA A 62 3.81 -7.57 5.26
C ALA A 62 4.94 -8.33 4.57
N GLN A 63 5.18 -8.06 3.28
CA GLN A 63 6.31 -8.63 2.54
C GLN A 63 7.66 -8.18 3.12
N GLY A 64 7.81 -6.89 3.42
CA GLY A 64 9.01 -6.34 4.04
C GLY A 64 9.30 -6.92 5.42
N GLU A 65 8.27 -7.10 6.26
CA GLU A 65 8.41 -7.72 7.58
C GLU A 65 8.84 -9.19 7.49
N ALA A 66 8.28 -9.95 6.54
CA ALA A 66 8.64 -11.34 6.30
C ALA A 66 10.11 -11.49 5.88
N LEU A 67 10.59 -10.63 4.97
CA LEU A 67 12.00 -10.59 4.55
C LEU A 67 12.91 -10.17 5.71
N ALA A 68 12.55 -9.11 6.44
CA ALA A 68 13.32 -8.62 7.58
C ALA A 68 13.44 -9.69 8.69
N ALA A 69 12.42 -10.52 8.88
CA ALA A 69 12.48 -11.63 9.84
C ALA A 69 13.49 -12.72 9.43
N VAL A 70 13.74 -12.93 8.14
CA VAL A 70 14.81 -13.84 7.67
C VAL A 70 16.18 -13.21 7.89
N VAL A 71 16.35 -11.95 7.52
CA VAL A 71 17.62 -11.21 7.70
C VAL A 71 18.01 -11.11 9.17
N ARG A 72 17.06 -10.79 10.07
CA ARG A 72 17.30 -10.78 11.52
C ARG A 72 17.74 -12.14 12.03
N GLN A 73 17.10 -13.21 11.58
CA GLN A 73 17.50 -14.56 11.97
C GLN A 73 18.92 -14.86 11.50
N LEU A 74 19.25 -14.58 10.25
CA LEU A 74 20.60 -14.74 9.71
C LEU A 74 21.65 -13.97 10.53
N ALA A 75 21.38 -12.69 10.83
CA ALA A 75 22.31 -11.81 11.53
C ALA A 75 22.58 -12.24 12.98
N HIS A 76 21.62 -12.90 13.63
CA HIS A 76 21.72 -13.29 15.04
C HIS A 76 21.91 -14.80 15.28
N THR A 77 21.94 -15.60 14.22
CA THR A 77 22.16 -17.05 14.36
C THR A 77 23.64 -17.33 14.54
N ASN A 78 24.01 -17.88 15.69
CA ASN A 78 25.35 -18.37 15.97
C ASN A 78 25.34 -19.90 16.08
N PRO A 79 25.74 -20.64 15.03
CA PRO A 79 25.75 -22.10 15.06
C PRO A 79 26.76 -22.66 16.07
N ARG A 80 26.46 -23.84 16.61
CA ARG A 80 27.43 -24.58 17.43
C ARG A 80 28.58 -25.10 16.55
N PRO A 81 29.76 -25.37 17.12
CA PRO A 81 30.82 -26.06 16.40
C PRO A 81 30.31 -27.37 15.78
N GLY A 82 30.55 -27.57 14.48
CA GLY A 82 30.06 -28.74 13.72
C GLY A 82 28.67 -28.58 13.10
N GLU A 83 27.86 -27.62 13.54
CA GLU A 83 26.46 -27.43 13.09
C GLU A 83 26.29 -26.32 12.03
N CYS A 84 27.40 -25.76 11.54
CA CYS A 84 27.40 -24.62 10.63
C CYS A 84 26.63 -24.92 9.33
N GLU A 85 26.90 -26.07 8.72
CA GLU A 85 26.25 -26.48 7.47
C GLU A 85 24.77 -26.76 7.67
N HIS A 86 24.41 -27.48 8.73
CA HIS A 86 23.01 -27.77 9.05
C HIS A 86 22.21 -26.48 9.28
N THR A 87 22.76 -25.57 10.09
CA THR A 87 22.16 -24.26 10.38
C THR A 87 22.00 -23.42 9.12
N TYR A 88 23.01 -23.40 8.25
CA TYR A 88 22.95 -22.67 6.99
C TYR A 88 21.87 -23.23 6.05
N ARG A 89 21.78 -24.56 5.90
CA ARG A 89 20.73 -25.21 5.08
C ARG A 89 19.33 -24.93 5.64
N ALA A 90 19.16 -24.90 6.96
CA ALA A 90 17.89 -24.55 7.59
C ALA A 90 17.49 -23.09 7.30
N LEU A 91 18.44 -22.15 7.38
CA LEU A 91 18.22 -20.75 7.01
C LEU A 91 17.85 -20.61 5.52
N GLN A 92 18.53 -21.33 4.62
CA GLN A 92 18.18 -21.34 3.20
C GLN A 92 16.77 -21.88 2.94
N ALA A 93 16.40 -22.99 3.59
CA ALA A 93 15.05 -23.57 3.44
C ALA A 93 13.97 -22.57 3.89
N ARG A 94 14.19 -21.89 5.02
CA ARG A 94 13.29 -20.84 5.49
C ARG A 94 13.22 -19.66 4.52
N ALA A 95 14.36 -19.21 4.00
CA ALA A 95 14.41 -18.10 3.05
C ALA A 95 13.65 -18.44 1.75
N ARG A 96 13.86 -19.64 1.19
CA ARG A 96 13.13 -20.12 0.01
C ARG A 96 11.62 -20.15 0.25
N GLY A 97 11.18 -20.71 1.36
CA GLY A 97 9.75 -20.75 1.69
C GLY A 97 9.12 -19.36 1.89
N VAL A 98 9.89 -18.36 2.35
CA VAL A 98 9.42 -16.96 2.35
C VAL A 98 9.32 -16.43 0.92
N LEU A 99 10.34 -16.62 0.09
CA LEU A 99 10.36 -16.13 -1.29
C LEU A 99 9.24 -16.76 -2.15
N GLU A 100 8.95 -18.05 -1.97
CA GLU A 100 7.85 -18.75 -2.65
C GLU A 100 6.50 -18.11 -2.31
N ARG A 101 6.19 -17.91 -1.02
CA ARG A 101 4.95 -17.25 -0.60
C ARG A 101 4.82 -15.83 -1.15
N LEU A 102 5.93 -15.10 -1.23
CA LEU A 102 5.95 -13.75 -1.79
C LEU A 102 5.70 -13.77 -3.31
N ALA A 103 6.28 -14.74 -4.03
CA ALA A 103 6.05 -14.92 -5.48
C ALA A 103 4.59 -15.28 -5.80
N ASP A 104 3.96 -16.11 -4.97
CA ASP A 104 2.54 -16.45 -5.09
C ASP A 104 1.65 -15.20 -4.92
N THR A 105 2.00 -14.35 -3.95
CA THR A 105 1.26 -13.11 -3.67
C THR A 105 1.38 -12.09 -4.82
N ILE A 106 2.53 -12.04 -5.50
CA ILE A 106 2.77 -11.16 -6.65
C ILE A 106 2.03 -11.65 -7.90
N SER A 107 1.78 -12.96 -8.00
CA SER A 107 1.10 -13.57 -9.15
C SER A 107 -0.43 -13.47 -9.08
N GLN A 108 -0.99 -13.03 -7.96
CA GLN A 108 -2.42 -12.85 -7.77
C GLN A 108 -2.83 -11.43 -8.20
N PRO A 109 -3.80 -11.29 -9.13
CA PRO A 109 -4.27 -9.96 -9.54
C PRO A 109 -4.98 -9.27 -8.37
N VAL A 110 -4.55 -8.04 -8.08
CA VAL A 110 -5.25 -7.07 -7.20
C VAL A 110 -6.49 -6.55 -7.90
#